data_AF-A0A6A6U2F9-F1
#
_entry.id   AF-A0A6A6U2F9-F1
#
_cell.length_a   1.000
_cell.length_b   1.000
_cell.length_c   1.000
_cell.angle_alpha   90.00
_cell.angle_beta   90.00
_cell.angle_gamma   90.00
#
_symmetry.space_group_name_H-M   'P 1'
#
loop_
_entity.id
_entity.type
_entity.pdbx_description
1 polymer ?
#
loop_
_entity_poly.entity_id
_entity_poly.type
_entity_poly.pdbx_seq_one_letter_code
_entity_poly.pdbx_strand_id
1 'polypeptide(L)'
;MTTKSCNVCGKTEGFVPQSCGRCKARVFCGPECQRSDWPSHKATCNAKRAKERKWQDRHRLCEDGSSHFGEIELITWEGEDYDGQQYGWGGTVEDPEGLKRKFEKEFRGDKGKFYDYWPSGFRWTCCGTIGDMKYGCDHHGTGPRPCTCDFCHMGKPLPDRLYSKETITRKGLTLSRGPDPRSFNHAKAAIADTARTILGMDSEA
;
A
#
# COMPACT_ATOMS: atom_id res chain seq x y z
N MET A 1 29.07 2.21 17.84
CA MET A 1 28.43 2.61 16.56
C MET A 1 29.09 1.82 15.45
N THR A 2 28.33 1.08 14.63
CA THR A 2 28.89 0.27 13.54
C THR A 2 29.26 1.18 12.37
N THR A 3 30.56 1.41 12.15
CA THR A 3 31.06 2.16 11.00
C THR A 3 30.81 1.35 9.72
N LYS A 4 30.06 1.93 8.77
CA LYS A 4 29.80 1.28 7.49
C LYS A 4 30.98 1.54 6.54
N SER A 5 31.62 0.48 6.06
CA SER A 5 32.69 0.56 5.06
C SER A 5 32.17 0.34 3.64
N CYS A 6 32.88 0.89 2.66
CA CYS A 6 32.63 0.60 1.24
C CYS A 6 33.00 -0.85 0.93
N ASN A 7 32.08 -1.62 0.33
CA ASN A 7 32.31 -3.02 -0.03
C ASN A 7 33.31 -3.24 -1.18
N VAL A 8 33.77 -2.17 -1.83
CA VAL A 8 34.65 -2.24 -3.00
C VAL A 8 36.06 -1.77 -2.65
N CYS A 9 36.19 -0.55 -2.13
CA CYS A 9 37.50 0.04 -1.81
C CYS A 9 37.83 0.03 -0.32
N GLY A 10 36.94 -0.47 0.54
CA GLY A 10 37.17 -0.56 1.98
C GLY A 10 37.14 0.77 2.74
N LYS A 11 36.97 1.92 2.07
CA LYS A 11 36.91 3.25 2.71
C LYS A 11 35.89 3.24 3.86
N THR A 12 36.28 3.75 5.02
CA THR A 12 35.50 3.79 6.28
C THR A 12 35.10 5.20 6.70
N GLU A 13 35.76 6.24 6.17
CA GLU A 13 35.59 7.63 6.60
C GLU A 13 35.57 8.59 5.39
N GLY A 14 35.06 9.80 5.60
CA GLY A 14 35.06 10.86 4.58
C GLY A 14 34.09 10.61 3.42
N PHE A 15 33.00 9.88 3.64
CA PHE A 15 31.91 9.73 2.67
C PHE A 15 30.55 9.48 3.34
N VAL A 16 29.47 9.74 2.61
CA VAL A 16 28.11 9.37 3.01
C VAL A 16 27.80 7.97 2.48
N PRO A 17 27.57 6.95 3.33
CA PRO A 17 27.35 5.59 2.88
C PRO A 17 26.09 5.45 2.02
N GLN A 18 26.25 4.92 0.80
CA GLN A 18 25.15 4.67 -0.13
C GLN A 18 24.91 3.17 -0.27
N SER A 19 23.74 2.69 0.14
CA SER A 19 23.35 1.29 -0.09
C SER A 19 22.84 1.08 -1.52
N CYS A 20 23.06 -0.12 -2.06
CA CYS A 20 22.45 -0.54 -3.33
C CYS A 20 20.94 -0.35 -3.28
N GLY A 21 20.38 0.50 -4.16
CA GLY A 21 18.93 0.80 -4.16
C GLY A 21 18.03 -0.40 -4.45
N ARG A 22 18.58 -1.50 -4.98
CA ARG A 22 17.81 -2.72 -5.31
C ARG A 22 17.71 -3.72 -4.17
N CYS A 23 18.85 -4.12 -3.59
CA CYS A 23 18.91 -5.20 -2.59
C CYS A 23 19.34 -4.72 -1.19
N LYS A 24 19.74 -3.44 -1.07
CA LYS A 24 20.24 -2.79 0.16
C LYS A 24 21.38 -3.54 0.88
N ALA A 25 22.00 -4.53 0.23
CA ALA A 25 22.97 -5.44 0.84
C ALA A 25 24.42 -4.96 0.80
N ARG A 26 24.75 -4.19 -0.24
CA ARG A 26 26.08 -3.60 -0.45
C ARG A 26 26.01 -2.11 -0.14
N VAL A 27 27.07 -1.59 0.45
CA VAL A 27 27.31 -0.19 0.77
C VAL A 27 28.51 0.29 -0.05
N PHE A 28 28.37 1.47 -0.64
CA PHE A 28 29.37 2.09 -1.49
C PHE A 28 29.68 3.49 -0.98
N CYS A 29 30.90 3.96 -1.26
CA CYS A 29 31.28 5.34 -1.02
C CYS A 29 30.84 6.31 -2.12
N GLY A 30 30.27 5.79 -3.21
CA GLY A 30 29.78 6.57 -4.33
C GLY A 30 29.41 5.71 -5.53
N PRO A 31 28.86 6.32 -6.60
CA PRO A 31 28.39 5.64 -7.80
C PRO A 31 29.50 4.92 -8.58
N GLU A 32 30.75 5.37 -8.48
CA GLU A 32 31.89 4.71 -9.16
C GLU A 32 32.13 3.30 -8.61
N CYS A 33 32.21 3.16 -7.29
CA CYS A 33 32.34 1.85 -6.64
C CYS A 33 31.13 0.97 -6.93
N GLN A 34 29.91 1.54 -6.92
CA GLN A 34 28.70 0.78 -7.24
C GLN A 34 28.72 0.23 -8.69
N ARG A 35 29.12 1.05 -9.67
CA ARG A 35 29.20 0.65 -11.08
C ARG A 35 30.30 -0.39 -11.29
N SER A 36 31.45 -0.23 -10.63
CA SER A 36 32.55 -1.20 -10.69
C SER A 36 32.20 -2.55 -10.06
N ASP A 37 31.41 -2.58 -8.98
CA ASP A 37 30.95 -3.83 -8.34
C ASP A 37 29.85 -4.52 -9.15
N TRP A 38 29.16 -3.82 -10.05
CA TRP A 38 27.96 -4.33 -10.70
C TRP A 38 28.13 -5.69 -11.41
N PRO A 39 29.20 -5.95 -12.19
CA PRO A 39 29.39 -7.23 -12.85
C PRO A 39 29.42 -8.43 -11.87
N SER A 40 30.07 -8.30 -10.72
CA SER A 40 30.15 -9.34 -9.68
C SER A 40 28.94 -9.34 -8.74
N HIS A 41 28.33 -8.18 -8.51
CA HIS A 41 27.20 -7.99 -7.61
C HIS A 41 25.86 -8.42 -8.24
N LYS A 42 25.68 -8.29 -9.56
CA LYS A 42 24.38 -8.41 -10.24
C LYS A 42 23.62 -9.70 -9.89
N ALA A 43 24.29 -10.85 -9.92
CA ALA A 43 23.67 -12.14 -9.63
C ALA A 43 23.16 -12.20 -8.17
N THR A 44 24.02 -11.85 -7.22
CA THR A 44 23.66 -11.87 -5.78
C THR A 44 22.63 -10.80 -5.43
N CYS A 45 22.68 -9.64 -6.08
CA CYS A 45 21.68 -8.57 -5.97
C CYS A 45 20.29 -9.06 -6.37
N ASN A 46 20.18 -9.71 -7.53
CA ASN A 46 18.92 -10.22 -8.04
C ASN A 46 18.39 -11.38 -7.20
N ALA A 47 19.26 -12.31 -6.77
CA ALA A 47 18.87 -13.42 -5.91
C ALA A 47 18.32 -12.94 -4.56
N LYS A 48 19.01 -11.97 -3.93
CA LYS A 48 18.54 -11.38 -2.68
C LYS A 48 17.20 -10.65 -2.88
N ARG A 49 17.08 -9.84 -3.93
CA ARG A 49 15.83 -9.15 -4.26
C ARG A 49 14.67 -10.12 -4.53
N ALA A 50 14.92 -11.25 -5.19
CA ALA A 50 13.92 -12.27 -5.42
C ALA A 50 13.48 -12.94 -4.11
N LYS A 51 14.42 -13.20 -3.20
CA LYS A 51 14.13 -13.75 -1.87
C LYS A 51 13.35 -12.78 -0.97
N GLU A 52 13.62 -11.48 -1.09
CA GLU A 52 12.96 -10.43 -0.32
C GLU A 52 11.63 -9.97 -0.96
N ARG A 53 11.34 -10.37 -2.19
CA ARG A 53 10.06 -10.05 -2.83
C ARG A 53 8.95 -10.76 -2.07
N LYS A 54 8.07 -9.95 -1.49
CA LYS A 54 6.87 -10.51 -0.88
C LYS A 54 5.92 -10.93 -2.00
N TRP A 55 5.17 -12.01 -1.79
CA TRP A 55 4.21 -12.50 -2.79
C TRP A 55 3.20 -11.41 -3.18
N GLN A 56 2.86 -10.51 -2.26
CA GLN A 56 1.97 -9.37 -2.50
C GLN A 56 2.52 -8.36 -3.51
N ASP A 57 3.84 -8.27 -3.70
CA ASP A 57 4.47 -7.21 -4.51
C ASP A 57 4.04 -7.26 -5.98
N ARG A 58 3.56 -8.41 -6.46
CA ARG A 58 3.04 -8.57 -7.83
C ARG A 58 1.65 -7.95 -8.04
N HIS A 59 0.93 -7.69 -6.95
CA HIS A 59 -0.45 -7.20 -6.95
C HIS A 59 -0.57 -5.72 -6.59
N ARG A 60 0.56 -5.02 -6.40
CA ARG A 60 0.58 -3.61 -5.94
C ARG A 60 0.09 -2.59 -6.96
N LEU A 61 0.16 -2.90 -8.25
CA LEU A 61 -0.18 -1.97 -9.32
C LEU A 61 -1.65 -2.14 -9.67
N CYS A 62 -2.39 -1.04 -9.59
CA CYS A 62 -3.78 -0.95 -10.02
C CYS A 62 -3.85 -0.65 -11.52
N GLU A 63 -5.00 -0.93 -12.13
CA GLU A 63 -5.26 -0.67 -13.56
C GLU A 63 -5.27 0.84 -13.87
N ASP A 64 -5.60 1.69 -12.89
CA ASP A 64 -5.57 3.15 -12.99
C ASP A 64 -4.15 3.77 -12.85
N GLY A 65 -3.11 2.94 -12.73
CA GLY A 65 -1.72 3.39 -12.55
C GLY A 65 -1.39 3.84 -11.11
N SER A 66 -2.33 3.77 -10.19
CA SER A 66 -2.06 3.93 -8.75
C SER A 66 -1.36 2.68 -8.19
N SER A 67 -0.85 2.79 -6.95
CA SER A 67 -0.16 1.65 -6.33
C SER A 67 -0.30 1.60 -4.83
N HIS A 68 -0.60 0.39 -4.33
CA HIS A 68 -0.64 0.09 -2.91
C HIS A 68 0.76 -0.10 -2.32
N PHE A 69 1.04 0.63 -1.24
CA PHE A 69 2.31 0.56 -0.49
C PHE A 69 2.18 -0.19 0.84
N GLY A 70 0.96 -0.56 1.24
CA GLY A 70 0.68 -1.37 2.42
C GLY A 70 0.93 -2.86 2.19
N GLU A 71 0.54 -3.66 3.16
CA GLU A 71 0.54 -5.12 3.06
C GLU A 71 -0.84 -5.60 2.61
N ILE A 72 -0.88 -6.74 1.92
CA ILE A 72 -2.13 -7.49 1.74
C ILE A 72 -2.31 -8.37 2.97
N GLU A 73 -3.38 -8.09 3.72
CA GLU A 73 -3.75 -8.79 4.94
C GLU A 73 -5.02 -9.61 4.72
N LEU A 74 -4.99 -10.87 5.14
CA LEU A 74 -6.15 -11.75 5.09
C LEU A 74 -7.14 -11.31 6.17
N ILE A 75 -8.40 -11.14 5.81
CA ILE A 75 -9.47 -10.80 6.73
C ILE A 75 -9.81 -12.06 7.52
N THR A 76 -9.41 -12.12 8.80
CA THR A 76 -9.63 -13.30 9.66
C THR A 76 -10.61 -13.03 10.80
N TRP A 77 -11.32 -11.92 10.74
CA TRP A 77 -12.26 -11.47 11.75
C TRP A 77 -13.65 -11.32 11.15
N GLU A 78 -14.64 -11.26 12.03
CA GLU A 78 -16.01 -10.90 11.70
C GLU A 78 -16.20 -9.37 11.74
N GLY A 79 -17.17 -8.88 10.99
CA GLY A 79 -17.57 -7.48 10.96
C GLY A 79 -18.80 -7.25 10.10
N GLU A 80 -19.17 -5.98 10.01
CA GLU A 80 -20.36 -5.52 9.31
C GLU A 80 -19.96 -4.51 8.23
N ASP A 81 -20.78 -4.36 7.19
CA ASP A 81 -20.63 -3.29 6.19
C ASP A 81 -21.58 -2.11 6.45
N TYR A 82 -21.81 -1.29 5.43
CA TYR A 82 -22.65 -0.09 5.53
C TYR A 82 -24.16 -0.39 5.49
N ASP A 83 -24.56 -1.55 4.98
CA ASP A 83 -25.95 -2.01 4.85
C ASP A 83 -26.38 -2.93 6.01
N GLY A 84 -25.49 -3.15 6.96
CA GLY A 84 -25.72 -4.07 8.08
C GLY A 84 -25.40 -5.53 7.76
N GLN A 85 -24.84 -5.79 6.58
CA GLN A 85 -24.51 -7.14 6.15
C GLN A 85 -23.34 -7.66 6.99
N GLN A 86 -23.55 -8.82 7.62
CA GLN A 86 -22.53 -9.50 8.41
C GLN A 86 -21.58 -10.26 7.49
N TYR A 87 -20.29 -10.10 7.73
CA TYR A 87 -19.20 -10.77 7.04
C TYR A 87 -18.35 -11.55 8.05
N GLY A 88 -17.93 -12.74 7.64
CA GLY A 88 -17.06 -13.60 8.43
C GLY A 88 -15.63 -13.68 7.89
N TRP A 89 -14.95 -14.76 8.29
CA TRP A 89 -13.61 -15.12 7.83
C TRP A 89 -13.50 -15.07 6.31
N GLY A 90 -12.43 -14.44 5.80
CA GLY A 90 -12.21 -14.25 4.37
C GLY A 90 -13.16 -13.25 3.73
N GLY A 91 -13.76 -12.34 4.52
CA GLY A 91 -14.60 -11.26 4.02
C GLY A 91 -15.78 -11.75 3.18
N THR A 92 -16.35 -12.90 3.53
CA THR A 92 -17.51 -13.48 2.83
C THR A 92 -18.75 -13.52 3.73
N VAL A 93 -19.92 -13.50 3.08
CA VAL A 93 -21.23 -13.64 3.71
C VAL A 93 -21.79 -15.06 3.60
N GLU A 94 -21.29 -15.86 2.64
CA GLU A 94 -21.94 -17.11 2.24
C GLU A 94 -21.52 -18.33 3.08
N ASP A 95 -20.22 -18.63 3.13
CA ASP A 95 -19.67 -19.79 3.87
C ASP A 95 -18.27 -19.46 4.44
N PRO A 96 -18.19 -18.64 5.50
CA PRO A 96 -16.91 -18.25 6.11
C PRO A 96 -16.08 -19.45 6.60
N GLU A 97 -16.73 -20.45 7.18
CA GLU A 97 -16.11 -21.64 7.74
C GLU A 97 -15.60 -22.57 6.65
N GLY A 98 -16.34 -22.76 5.55
CA GLY A 98 -15.86 -23.49 4.39
C GLY A 98 -14.70 -22.80 3.72
N LEU A 99 -14.74 -21.48 3.60
CA LEU A 99 -13.65 -20.70 3.05
C LEU A 99 -12.39 -20.80 3.93
N LYS A 100 -12.54 -20.75 5.25
CA LYS A 100 -11.46 -21.00 6.22
C LYS A 100 -10.88 -22.40 6.09
N ARG A 101 -11.74 -23.44 6.04
CA ARG A 101 -11.30 -24.83 5.84
C ARG A 101 -10.53 -24.99 4.54
N LYS A 102 -10.97 -24.33 3.46
CA LYS A 102 -10.31 -24.35 2.16
C LYS A 102 -8.90 -23.74 2.23
N PHE A 103 -8.76 -22.59 2.90
CA PHE A 103 -7.44 -21.99 3.14
C PHE A 103 -6.51 -22.91 3.94
N GLU A 104 -7.01 -23.50 5.03
CA GLU A 104 -6.20 -24.35 5.92
C GLU A 104 -5.84 -25.70 5.28
N LYS A 105 -6.77 -26.34 4.59
CA LYS A 105 -6.60 -27.72 4.10
C LYS A 105 -6.14 -27.81 2.64
N GLU A 106 -6.79 -27.08 1.73
CA GLU A 106 -6.49 -27.14 0.30
C GLU A 106 -5.27 -26.28 -0.04
N PHE A 107 -5.27 -25.04 0.44
CA PHE A 107 -4.16 -24.11 0.20
C PHE A 107 -3.03 -24.24 1.23
N ARG A 108 -3.21 -25.02 2.30
CA ARG A 108 -2.20 -25.26 3.36
C ARG A 108 -1.65 -23.96 3.97
N GLY A 109 -2.51 -22.95 4.10
CA GLY A 109 -2.13 -21.64 4.62
C GLY A 109 -1.37 -20.74 3.63
N ASP A 110 -1.21 -21.13 2.37
CA ASP A 110 -0.54 -20.32 1.35
C ASP A 110 -1.41 -19.13 0.94
N LYS A 111 -1.09 -17.96 1.50
CA LYS A 111 -1.81 -16.70 1.23
C LYS A 111 -1.73 -16.27 -0.24
N GLY A 112 -0.63 -16.58 -0.94
CA GLY A 112 -0.45 -16.20 -2.33
C GLY A 112 -1.40 -16.97 -3.25
N LYS A 113 -1.46 -18.29 -3.08
CA LYS A 113 -2.41 -19.14 -3.81
C LYS A 113 -3.85 -18.84 -3.42
N PHE A 114 -4.10 -18.60 -2.13
CA PHE A 114 -5.44 -18.27 -1.67
C PHE A 114 -5.91 -16.92 -2.19
N TYR A 115 -5.03 -15.92 -2.29
CA TYR A 115 -5.35 -14.64 -2.92
C TYR A 115 -5.64 -14.80 -4.42
N ASP A 116 -4.92 -15.65 -5.14
CA ASP A 116 -5.21 -15.90 -6.56
C ASP A 116 -6.59 -16.56 -6.76
N TYR A 117 -7.08 -17.30 -5.75
CA TYR A 117 -8.41 -17.91 -5.74
C TYR A 117 -9.52 -16.96 -5.24
N TRP A 118 -9.26 -16.23 -4.16
CA TRP A 118 -10.23 -15.38 -3.45
C TRP A 118 -9.57 -14.07 -2.99
N PRO A 119 -9.29 -13.14 -3.91
CA PRO A 119 -8.62 -11.88 -3.60
C PRO A 119 -9.45 -10.97 -2.69
N SER A 120 -10.79 -11.05 -2.78
CA SER A 120 -11.74 -10.29 -1.98
C SER A 120 -11.65 -10.60 -0.48
N GLY A 121 -11.11 -11.77 -0.10
CA GLY A 121 -10.89 -12.10 1.31
C GLY A 121 -9.73 -11.36 1.97
N PHE A 122 -9.06 -10.49 1.24
CA PHE A 122 -7.96 -9.70 1.74
C PHE A 122 -8.29 -8.20 1.73
N ARG A 123 -7.48 -7.43 2.45
CA ARG A 123 -7.47 -5.97 2.42
C ARG A 123 -6.07 -5.41 2.23
N TRP A 124 -5.98 -4.20 1.70
CA TRP A 124 -4.76 -3.41 1.69
C TRP A 124 -4.66 -2.55 2.95
N THR A 125 -3.61 -2.74 3.76
CA THR A 125 -3.45 -1.98 5.01
C THR A 125 -3.16 -0.49 4.81
N CYS A 126 -2.75 -0.08 3.61
CA CYS A 126 -2.44 1.34 3.32
C CYS A 126 -3.67 2.24 3.15
N CYS A 127 -4.80 1.69 2.73
CA CYS A 127 -6.01 2.45 2.41
C CYS A 127 -7.31 1.75 2.86
N GLY A 128 -7.22 0.52 3.36
CA GLY A 128 -8.39 -0.25 3.80
C GLY A 128 -9.29 -0.72 2.66
N THR A 129 -8.81 -0.68 1.41
CA THR A 129 -9.54 -1.23 0.27
C THR A 129 -9.46 -2.75 0.26
N ILE A 130 -10.47 -3.38 -0.32
CA ILE A 130 -10.52 -4.83 -0.52
C ILE A 130 -9.45 -5.28 -1.53
N GLY A 131 -8.96 -6.51 -1.38
CA GLY A 131 -7.79 -7.01 -2.09
C GLY A 131 -7.98 -7.15 -3.60
N ASP A 132 -9.21 -7.34 -4.07
CA ASP A 132 -9.57 -7.44 -5.50
C ASP A 132 -9.84 -6.09 -6.16
N MET A 133 -9.80 -4.99 -5.40
CA MET A 133 -10.00 -3.66 -5.92
C MET A 133 -8.85 -3.27 -6.85
N LYS A 134 -9.15 -3.11 -8.14
CA LYS A 134 -8.17 -2.84 -9.19
C LYS A 134 -7.95 -1.36 -9.52
N TYR A 135 -8.57 -0.47 -8.77
CA TYR A 135 -8.52 0.97 -8.95
C TYR A 135 -8.55 1.65 -7.59
N GLY A 136 -7.95 2.83 -7.47
CA GLY A 136 -8.03 3.64 -6.26
C GLY A 136 -7.22 3.08 -5.09
N CYS A 137 -5.97 3.53 -4.98
CA CYS A 137 -5.26 3.53 -3.69
C CYS A 137 -5.49 4.86 -2.97
N ASP A 138 -6.29 4.84 -1.91
CA ASP A 138 -6.74 6.07 -1.25
C ASP A 138 -5.87 6.44 -0.03
N HIS A 139 -4.72 7.08 -0.31
CA HIS A 139 -3.80 7.53 0.73
C HIS A 139 -3.85 9.05 0.91
N HIS A 140 -4.48 9.53 1.97
CA HIS A 140 -4.60 10.96 2.24
C HIS A 140 -3.38 11.50 2.99
N GLY A 141 -2.21 11.45 2.35
CA GLY A 141 -0.96 12.00 2.90
C GLY A 141 -0.03 10.99 3.56
N THR A 142 -0.47 9.75 3.72
CA THR A 142 0.36 8.66 4.29
C THR A 142 1.17 7.91 3.23
N GLY A 143 0.88 8.14 1.95
CA GLY A 143 1.56 7.49 0.84
C GLY A 143 2.88 8.15 0.43
N PRO A 144 3.72 7.41 -0.32
CA PRO A 144 5.04 7.87 -0.76
C PRO A 144 4.97 9.00 -1.80
N ARG A 145 3.82 9.20 -2.44
CA ARG A 145 3.56 10.28 -3.41
C ARG A 145 2.48 11.22 -2.87
N PRO A 146 2.44 12.49 -3.31
CA PRO A 146 1.30 13.37 -3.04
C PRO A 146 -0.01 12.72 -3.49
N CYS A 147 -1.04 12.82 -2.66
CA CYS A 147 -2.40 12.43 -3.03
C CYS A 147 -2.92 13.26 -4.22
N THR A 148 -3.76 12.65 -5.05
CA THR A 148 -4.33 13.31 -6.24
C THR A 148 -5.85 13.49 -6.15
N CYS A 149 -6.45 13.28 -4.99
CA CYS A 149 -7.90 13.45 -4.79
C CYS A 149 -8.27 14.93 -4.61
N ASP A 150 -9.53 15.26 -4.94
CA ASP A 150 -10.04 16.63 -4.86
C ASP A 150 -9.99 17.19 -3.44
N PHE A 151 -10.32 16.39 -2.42
CA PHE A 151 -10.25 16.82 -1.01
C PHE A 151 -8.84 17.28 -0.62
N CYS A 152 -7.82 16.50 -0.96
CA CYS A 152 -6.43 16.88 -0.72
C CYS A 152 -6.00 18.10 -1.55
N HIS A 153 -6.47 18.22 -2.80
CA HIS A 153 -6.23 19.41 -3.63
C HIS A 153 -6.88 20.68 -3.06
N MET A 154 -8.07 20.55 -2.47
CA MET A 154 -8.78 21.62 -1.78
C MET A 154 -8.19 21.95 -0.40
N GLY A 155 -7.30 21.11 0.15
CA GLY A 155 -6.84 21.26 1.53
C GLY A 155 -7.94 20.97 2.55
N LYS A 156 -8.95 20.17 2.19
CA LYS A 156 -10.04 19.76 3.08
C LYS A 156 -9.89 18.27 3.43
N PRO A 157 -10.18 17.85 4.68
CA PRO A 157 -10.23 16.44 5.02
C PRO A 157 -11.45 15.77 4.36
N LEU A 158 -11.43 14.45 4.19
CA LEU A 158 -12.62 13.69 3.75
C LEU A 158 -13.82 13.93 4.70
N PRO A 159 -15.08 14.03 4.24
CA PRO A 159 -16.25 14.09 5.12
C PRO A 159 -16.36 12.90 6.10
N ASP A 160 -16.95 13.11 7.29
CA ASP A 160 -17.10 12.07 8.32
C ASP A 160 -17.86 10.86 7.80
N ARG A 161 -18.90 11.07 6.98
CA ARG A 161 -19.68 9.99 6.35
C ARG A 161 -18.83 9.04 5.48
N LEU A 162 -17.73 9.54 4.91
CA LEU A 162 -16.80 8.74 4.10
C LEU A 162 -15.70 8.11 4.96
N TYR A 163 -15.28 8.78 6.03
CA TYR A 163 -14.10 8.38 6.80
C TYR A 163 -14.41 7.51 8.03
N SER A 164 -15.44 7.89 8.80
CA SER A 164 -15.69 7.39 10.16
C SER A 164 -16.45 6.07 10.22
N LYS A 165 -16.86 5.50 9.08
CA LYS A 165 -17.52 4.20 9.04
C LYS A 165 -16.48 3.09 9.16
N GLU A 166 -16.48 2.38 10.29
CA GLU A 166 -15.72 1.13 10.43
C GLU A 166 -16.36 0.05 9.56
N THR A 167 -15.69 -0.33 8.47
CA THR A 167 -16.04 -1.51 7.67
C THR A 167 -15.15 -2.68 8.06
N ILE A 168 -15.55 -3.89 7.70
CA ILE A 168 -14.70 -5.09 7.90
C ILE A 168 -13.28 -4.91 7.34
N THR A 169 -13.11 -4.21 6.21
CA THR A 169 -11.78 -3.96 5.63
C THR A 169 -11.01 -2.85 6.36
N ARG A 170 -11.67 -1.93 7.06
CA ARG A 170 -11.01 -0.84 7.80
C ARG A 170 -10.74 -1.18 9.27
N LYS A 171 -11.29 -2.28 9.79
CA LYS A 171 -11.16 -2.70 11.20
C LYS A 171 -9.72 -2.66 11.72
N GLY A 172 -9.45 -1.80 12.71
CA GLY A 172 -8.13 -1.67 13.33
C GLY A 172 -7.07 -0.94 12.49
N LEU A 173 -7.44 -0.32 11.36
CA LEU A 173 -6.54 0.54 10.60
C LEU A 173 -6.69 2.00 11.05
N THR A 174 -5.57 2.65 11.36
CA THR A 174 -5.51 4.11 11.54
C THR A 174 -5.16 4.76 10.21
N LEU A 175 -6.18 5.09 9.41
CA LEU A 175 -6.00 5.70 8.10
C LEU A 175 -6.02 7.23 8.22
N SER A 176 -5.26 7.95 7.40
CA SER A 176 -5.35 9.41 7.39
C SER A 176 -6.65 9.86 6.71
N ARG A 177 -7.28 10.90 7.26
CA ARG A 177 -8.43 11.60 6.67
C ARG A 177 -8.00 12.68 5.66
N GLY A 178 -6.70 12.97 5.59
CA GLY A 178 -6.17 14.11 4.85
C GLY A 178 -6.46 15.44 5.54
N PRO A 179 -6.25 16.56 4.82
CA PRO A 179 -5.66 16.60 3.47
C PRO A 179 -4.16 16.23 3.48
N ASP A 180 -3.64 15.74 2.36
CA ASP A 180 -2.20 15.66 2.12
C ASP A 180 -1.65 17.07 1.86
N PRO A 181 -0.82 17.65 2.75
CA PRO A 181 -0.33 19.01 2.59
C PRO A 181 0.53 19.20 1.34
N ARG A 182 1.12 18.13 0.80
CA ARG A 182 1.92 18.17 -0.44
C ARG A 182 1.06 18.32 -1.70
N SER A 183 -0.25 18.18 -1.56
CA SER A 183 -1.20 18.07 -2.67
C SER A 183 -2.04 19.32 -2.87
N PHE A 184 -2.02 20.26 -1.92
CA PHE A 184 -2.82 21.49 -2.02
C PHE A 184 -2.50 22.26 -3.29
N ASN A 185 -3.54 22.72 -3.99
CA ASN A 185 -3.40 23.51 -5.21
C ASN A 185 -4.57 24.48 -5.35
N HIS A 186 -4.29 25.79 -5.33
CA HIS A 186 -5.33 26.85 -5.38
C HIS A 186 -6.27 26.75 -6.59
N ALA A 187 -5.74 26.53 -7.80
CA ALA A 187 -6.55 26.47 -9.01
C ALA A 187 -7.48 25.24 -8.99
N LYS A 188 -6.93 24.07 -8.65
CA LYS A 188 -7.72 22.84 -8.51
C LYS A 188 -8.74 22.94 -7.39
N ALA A 189 -8.39 23.62 -6.28
CA ALA A 189 -9.31 23.84 -5.17
C ALA A 189 -10.55 24.62 -5.62
N ALA A 190 -10.37 25.74 -6.33
CA ALA A 190 -11.48 26.55 -6.84
C ALA A 190 -12.37 25.78 -7.84
N ILE A 191 -11.74 25.01 -8.75
CA ILE A 191 -12.46 24.17 -9.72
C ILE A 191 -13.27 23.08 -9.01
N ALA A 192 -12.64 22.36 -8.08
CA ALA A 192 -13.29 21.27 -7.35
C ALA A 192 -14.45 21.79 -6.48
N ASP A 193 -14.25 22.89 -5.75
CA ASP A 193 -15.29 23.50 -4.90
C ASP A 193 -16.51 23.94 -5.73
N THR A 194 -16.26 24.58 -6.88
CA THR A 194 -17.32 24.98 -7.82
C THR A 194 -18.05 23.78 -8.41
N ALA A 195 -17.31 22.78 -8.89
CA ALA A 195 -17.89 21.58 -9.50
C ALA A 195 -18.77 20.80 -8.51
N ARG A 196 -18.30 20.63 -7.27
CA ARG A 196 -19.04 19.95 -6.21
C ARG A 196 -20.32 20.70 -5.83
N THR A 197 -20.26 22.03 -5.76
CA THR A 197 -21.45 22.86 -5.53
C THR A 197 -22.47 22.69 -6.66
N ILE A 198 -22.04 22.79 -7.93
CA ILE A 198 -22.92 22.64 -9.10
C ILE A 198 -23.57 21.26 -9.14
N LEU A 199 -22.81 20.21 -8.78
CA LEU A 199 -23.28 18.83 -8.77
C LEU A 199 -24.05 18.46 -7.50
N GLY A 200 -24.28 19.40 -6.57
CA GLY A 200 -24.97 19.12 -5.31
C GLY A 200 -24.22 18.12 -4.41
N MET A 201 -22.90 17.99 -4.56
CA MET A 201 -22.10 17.03 -3.80
C MET A 201 -21.80 17.49 -2.36
N ASP A 202 -22.12 18.75 -2.05
CA ASP A 202 -21.91 19.38 -0.75
C ASP A 202 -23.23 19.61 0.01
N SER A 203 -24.39 19.22 -0.53
CA SER A 203 -25.70 19.47 0.09
C SER A 203 -26.02 18.58 1.30
N GLU A 204 -25.09 17.72 1.73
CA GLU A 204 -25.23 16.85 2.92
C GLU A 204 -23.88 16.71 3.63
N ALA A 205 -23.32 17.85 4.05
CA ALA A 205 -22.20 17.92 4.98
C ALA A 205 -22.67 17.84 6.43
#